data_AF-A0A1V5DMJ6-F1
#
_entry.id   AF-A0A1V5DMJ6-F1
#
_cell.length_a   1.000
_cell.length_b   1.000
_cell.length_c   1.000
_cell.angle_alpha   90.00
_cell.angle_beta   90.00
_cell.angle_gamma   90.00
#
_symmetry.space_group_name_H-M   'P 1'
#
loop_
_entity.id
_entity.type
_entity.pdbx_description
1 polymer ?
#
loop_
_entity_poly.entity_id
_entity_poly.type
_entity_poly.pdbx_seq_one_letter_code
_entity_poly.pdbx_strand_id
1 'polypeptide(L)'
;MNGLSKFSPNPLTQVPLKKTVRTLLIPSKPAPADGGNEIWFLTLSDLLMLLMIFFVLYLGITLKEQMKTPVAASAPLVEKALPVPPAVEEPAATATAVRETASLESGLLSIIDDNQSIAGITVERRLQNVVLTFPEQIIFDSGQAELKYSAQPLLSQVALFIQKHPNLSVEIQGHTDNRPISSKRYPSNWELSADRATQVAKALIQLGINPANISTKGFGEYRPLHSNENDAGRLKNRRVELQFSFITP
;
A
#
# COMPACT_ATOMS: atom_id res chain seq x y z
N MET A 1 -3.59 -59.08 -76.21
CA MET A 1 -2.91 -58.91 -77.50
C MET A 1 -3.25 -57.51 -78.00
N ASN A 2 -2.48 -56.50 -77.58
CA ASN A 2 -1.33 -55.91 -78.28
C ASN A 2 -1.70 -55.04 -79.49
N GLY A 3 -1.29 -53.76 -79.42
CA GLY A 3 -0.98 -52.88 -80.56
C GLY A 3 -1.94 -51.70 -80.73
N LEU A 4 -1.67 -50.50 -80.16
CA LEU A 4 -0.84 -49.41 -80.72
C LEU A 4 -1.36 -48.94 -82.09
N SER A 5 -1.98 -47.77 -82.24
CA SER A 5 -1.49 -46.39 -82.11
C SER A 5 -1.57 -45.74 -83.49
N LYS A 6 -2.11 -44.51 -83.56
CA LYS A 6 -1.70 -43.44 -84.49
C LYS A 6 -2.45 -42.15 -84.13
N PHE A 7 -1.73 -41.29 -83.41
CA PHE A 7 -2.00 -39.87 -83.26
C PHE A 7 -1.80 -39.17 -84.62
N SER A 8 -2.70 -38.26 -84.98
CA SER A 8 -2.52 -37.29 -86.06
C SER A 8 -2.84 -35.89 -85.51
N PRO A 9 -1.97 -34.88 -85.65
CA PRO A 9 -2.17 -33.56 -85.09
C PRO A 9 -2.99 -32.67 -86.05
N ASN A 10 -3.90 -31.85 -85.53
CA ASN A 10 -4.56 -30.79 -86.31
C ASN A 10 -4.06 -29.42 -85.82
N PRO A 11 -3.71 -28.49 -86.72
CA PRO A 11 -2.83 -27.36 -86.41
C PRO A 11 -3.55 -26.13 -85.83
N LEU A 12 -2.77 -25.36 -85.09
CA LEU A 12 -3.10 -24.10 -84.43
C LEU A 12 -3.63 -23.04 -85.41
N THR A 13 -4.91 -22.72 -85.33
CA THR A 13 -5.51 -21.56 -86.02
C THR A 13 -5.23 -20.30 -85.19
N GLN A 14 -4.17 -19.57 -85.54
CA GLN A 14 -3.92 -18.22 -85.02
C GLN A 14 -4.80 -17.20 -85.76
N VAL A 15 -5.63 -16.47 -85.01
CA VAL A 15 -6.40 -15.33 -85.53
C VAL A 15 -5.60 -14.04 -85.29
N PRO A 16 -5.32 -13.21 -86.32
CA PRO A 16 -4.54 -11.98 -86.14
C PRO A 16 -5.41 -10.85 -85.55
N LEU A 17 -5.03 -10.36 -84.37
CA LEU A 17 -5.59 -9.15 -83.76
C LEU A 17 -5.05 -7.90 -84.47
N LYS A 18 -5.89 -7.23 -85.25
CA LYS A 18 -5.61 -5.89 -85.79
C LYS A 18 -5.50 -4.89 -84.62
N LYS A 19 -4.32 -4.27 -84.46
CA LYS A 19 -4.09 -3.17 -83.51
C LYS A 19 -4.77 -1.90 -84.02
N THR A 20 -5.96 -1.59 -83.51
CA THR A 20 -6.55 -0.25 -83.62
C THR A 20 -6.12 0.56 -82.40
N VAL A 21 -5.20 1.51 -82.60
CA VAL A 21 -4.76 2.46 -81.57
C VAL A 21 -5.91 3.44 -81.32
N ARG A 22 -6.52 3.35 -80.14
CA ARG A 22 -7.48 4.35 -79.64
C ARG A 22 -6.78 5.09 -78.51
N THR A 23 -6.30 6.30 -78.79
CA THR A 23 -5.71 7.20 -77.79
C THR A 23 -6.77 7.51 -76.74
N LEU A 24 -6.63 6.93 -75.55
CA LEU A 24 -7.47 7.23 -74.39
C LEU A 24 -7.05 8.59 -73.84
N LEU A 25 -7.95 9.58 -73.95
CA LEU A 25 -7.85 10.83 -73.18
C LEU A 25 -7.97 10.49 -71.70
N ILE A 26 -6.87 10.59 -70.97
CA ILE A 26 -6.80 10.43 -69.53
C ILE A 26 -7.38 11.71 -68.90
N PRO A 27 -8.43 11.66 -68.06
CA PRO A 27 -8.81 12.84 -67.29
C PRO A 27 -7.69 13.18 -66.30
N SER A 28 -7.20 14.42 -66.33
CA SER A 28 -6.23 14.92 -65.37
C SER A 28 -6.81 14.84 -63.95
N LYS A 29 -6.09 14.15 -63.06
CA LYS A 29 -6.37 14.10 -61.61
C LYS A 29 -6.52 15.54 -61.08
N PRO A 30 -7.59 15.90 -60.35
CA PRO A 30 -7.64 17.19 -59.69
C PRO A 30 -6.53 17.28 -58.64
N ALA A 31 -5.92 18.45 -58.50
CA ALA A 31 -4.89 18.72 -57.50
C ALA A 31 -5.39 18.37 -56.09
N PRO A 32 -4.53 17.83 -55.20
CA PRO A 32 -4.94 17.58 -53.82
C PRO A 32 -5.30 18.91 -53.15
N ALA A 33 -6.49 18.96 -52.54
CA ALA A 33 -6.88 20.07 -51.68
C ALA A 33 -5.98 20.07 -50.44
N ASP A 34 -5.11 21.07 -50.34
CA ASP A 34 -4.10 21.21 -49.29
C ASP A 34 -4.69 21.76 -47.97
N GLY A 35 -5.79 21.17 -47.51
CA GLY A 35 -6.56 21.70 -46.37
C GLY A 35 -7.13 20.64 -45.42
N GLY A 36 -6.72 19.38 -45.54
CA GLY A 36 -7.24 18.27 -44.73
C GLY A 36 -6.36 17.83 -43.55
N ASN A 37 -5.16 18.38 -43.41
CA ASN A 37 -4.10 17.76 -42.60
C ASN A 37 -3.87 18.41 -41.22
N GLU A 38 -4.69 19.37 -40.80
CA GLU A 38 -4.52 20.11 -39.53
C GLU A 38 -5.55 19.72 -38.45
N ILE A 39 -6.58 18.93 -38.80
CA ILE A 39 -7.69 18.60 -37.89
C ILE A 39 -7.22 17.71 -36.72
N TRP A 40 -6.24 16.85 -36.97
CA TRP A 40 -5.66 16.02 -35.91
C TRP A 40 -4.84 16.88 -34.92
N PHE A 41 -4.22 17.97 -35.36
CA PHE A 41 -3.55 18.92 -34.46
C PHE A 41 -4.56 19.61 -33.55
N LEU A 42 -5.77 19.93 -34.01
CA LEU A 42 -6.82 20.49 -33.15
C LEU A 42 -7.21 19.53 -32.03
N THR A 43 -7.40 18.25 -32.33
CA THR A 43 -7.72 17.25 -31.30
C THR A 43 -6.55 16.97 -30.34
N LEU A 44 -5.31 17.03 -30.86
CA LEU A 44 -4.11 16.89 -30.05
C LEU A 44 -3.92 18.10 -29.13
N SER A 45 -4.13 19.32 -29.64
CA SER A 45 -4.08 20.55 -28.87
C SER A 45 -5.15 20.58 -27.78
N ASP A 46 -6.37 20.10 -28.05
CA ASP A 46 -7.42 19.98 -27.04
C ASP A 46 -7.03 18.97 -25.93
N LEU A 47 -6.52 17.80 -26.29
CA LEU A 47 -6.02 16.81 -25.33
C LEU A 47 -4.86 17.36 -24.48
N LEU A 48 -3.93 18.09 -25.09
CA LEU A 48 -2.80 18.72 -24.38
C LEU A 48 -3.27 19.86 -23.47
N MET A 49 -4.26 20.66 -23.88
CA MET A 49 -4.85 21.70 -23.04
C MET A 49 -5.60 21.10 -21.84
N LEU A 50 -6.39 20.05 -22.04
CA LEU A 50 -7.06 19.33 -20.95
C LEU A 50 -6.05 18.73 -19.96
N LEU A 51 -4.96 18.15 -20.46
CA LEU A 51 -3.89 17.62 -19.63
C LEU A 51 -3.19 18.73 -18.82
N MET A 52 -2.94 19.89 -19.43
CA MET A 52 -2.30 21.02 -18.76
C MET A 52 -3.20 21.62 -17.67
N ILE A 53 -4.51 21.76 -17.95
CA ILE A 53 -5.50 22.20 -16.96
C ILE A 53 -5.58 21.20 -15.80
N PHE A 54 -5.57 19.89 -16.08
CA PHE A 54 -5.54 18.86 -15.05
C PHE A 54 -4.31 18.99 -14.14
N PHE A 55 -3.11 19.16 -14.68
CA PHE A 55 -1.90 19.34 -13.86
C PHE A 55 -1.91 20.66 -13.06
N VAL A 56 -2.43 21.75 -13.62
CA VAL A 56 -2.58 23.01 -12.87
C VAL A 56 -3.57 22.88 -11.73
N LEU A 57 -4.71 22.22 -11.96
CA LEU A 57 -5.70 21.94 -10.91
C LEU A 57 -5.13 20.99 -9.85
N TYR A 58 -4.42 19.94 -10.26
CA TYR A 58 -3.76 19.00 -9.37
C TYR A 58 -2.68 19.69 -8.52
N LEU A 59 -1.81 20.50 -9.14
CA LEU A 59 -0.81 21.31 -8.43
C LEU A 59 -1.47 22.30 -7.47
N GLY A 60 -2.59 22.92 -7.87
CA GLY A 60 -3.36 23.80 -7.00
C GLY A 60 -3.90 23.09 -5.76
N ILE A 61 -4.39 21.85 -5.90
CA ILE A 61 -4.85 21.02 -4.77
C ILE A 61 -3.67 20.63 -3.87
N THR A 62 -2.55 20.21 -4.45
CA THR A 62 -1.33 19.87 -3.70
C THR A 62 -0.76 21.08 -2.94
N LEU A 63 -0.77 22.28 -3.53
CA LEU A 63 -0.35 23.51 -2.83
C LEU A 63 -1.32 23.88 -1.70
N LYS A 64 -2.63 23.64 -1.87
CA LYS A 64 -3.63 23.85 -0.82
C LYS A 64 -3.44 22.92 0.37
N GLU A 65 -2.99 21.68 0.15
CA GLU A 65 -2.65 20.75 1.24
C GLU A 65 -1.42 21.21 2.03
N GLN A 66 -0.41 21.80 1.38
CA GLN A 66 0.76 22.41 2.04
C GLN A 66 0.43 23.70 2.82
N MET A 67 -0.71 24.35 2.53
CA MET A 67 -1.18 25.52 3.32
C MET A 67 -2.01 25.12 4.54
N LYS A 68 -2.37 23.84 4.69
CA LYS A 68 -3.08 23.30 5.86
C LYS A 68 -2.17 22.59 6.87
N THR A 69 -0.87 22.52 6.61
CA THR A 69 0.13 22.10 7.60
C THR A 69 0.65 23.32 8.35
N PRO A 70 0.34 23.50 9.64
CA PRO A 70 1.00 24.54 10.43
C PRO A 70 2.45 24.10 10.69
N VAL A 71 3.38 24.63 9.88
CA VAL A 71 4.80 24.71 10.26
C VAL A 71 4.89 25.67 11.44
N ALA A 72 5.42 25.17 12.56
CA ALA A 72 5.66 25.94 13.76
C ALA A 72 6.51 27.19 13.47
N ALA A 73 5.97 28.38 13.77
CA ALA A 73 6.75 29.59 14.02
C ALA A 73 5.93 30.61 14.84
N SER A 74 6.43 30.93 16.03
CA SER A 74 6.39 32.23 16.74
C SER A 74 5.18 33.17 16.56
N ALA A 75 4.45 33.41 17.66
CA ALA A 75 3.67 34.64 17.89
C ALA A 75 4.61 35.88 18.01
N PRO A 76 4.18 37.16 17.88
CA PRO A 76 2.83 37.67 18.22
C PRO A 76 2.26 38.85 17.36
N LEU A 77 1.08 39.35 17.82
CA LEU A 77 0.45 40.69 17.63
C LEU A 77 -0.71 40.84 16.61
N VAL A 78 -1.92 40.73 17.17
CA VAL A 78 -3.13 41.57 17.00
C VAL A 78 -3.30 42.35 15.69
N GLU A 79 -4.33 42.03 14.88
CA GLU A 79 -5.22 43.04 14.28
C GLU A 79 -6.59 42.49 13.80
N LYS A 80 -7.64 42.90 14.50
CA LYS A 80 -8.99 43.34 14.05
C LYS A 80 -9.94 42.38 13.26
N ALA A 81 -11.18 42.40 13.75
CA ALA A 81 -12.32 41.53 13.42
C ALA A 81 -13.02 41.72 12.06
N LEU A 82 -13.71 40.66 11.61
CA LEU A 82 -15.12 40.54 11.11
C LEU A 82 -15.21 39.42 10.03
N PRO A 83 -16.36 38.79 9.73
CA PRO A 83 -17.45 38.24 10.55
C PRO A 83 -17.59 36.69 10.37
N VAL A 84 -18.19 36.02 11.35
CA VAL A 84 -18.43 34.56 11.40
C VAL A 84 -19.66 34.15 10.56
N PRO A 85 -19.57 33.16 9.64
CA PRO A 85 -20.69 32.30 9.23
C PRO A 85 -20.75 31.03 10.11
N PRO A 86 -21.92 30.39 10.24
CA PRO A 86 -22.31 29.66 11.46
C PRO A 86 -21.48 28.40 11.70
N ALA A 87 -21.31 28.11 12.98
CA ALA A 87 -20.69 26.92 13.52
C ALA A 87 -21.10 25.66 12.74
N VAL A 88 -20.13 25.07 12.02
CA VAL A 88 -20.11 23.62 11.85
C VAL A 88 -19.49 23.10 13.14
N GLU A 89 -20.28 22.41 13.94
CA GLU A 89 -19.83 21.68 15.12
C GLU A 89 -18.72 20.70 14.71
N GLU A 90 -17.46 21.11 14.87
CA GLU A 90 -16.31 20.21 14.85
C GLU A 90 -16.32 19.43 16.18
N PRO A 91 -16.49 18.11 16.17
CA PRO A 91 -16.85 17.38 17.38
C PRO A 91 -15.64 17.30 18.31
N ALA A 92 -15.87 17.60 19.58
CA ALA A 92 -14.91 17.44 20.67
C ALA A 92 -14.26 16.03 20.74
N ALA A 93 -14.85 15.03 20.09
CA ALA A 93 -14.34 13.65 20.01
C ALA A 93 -12.94 13.54 19.39
N THR A 94 -12.63 14.32 18.35
CA THR A 94 -11.31 14.25 17.68
C THR A 94 -10.19 14.81 18.57
N ALA A 95 -10.47 15.85 19.35
CA ALA A 95 -9.49 16.44 20.26
C ALA A 95 -9.20 15.54 21.48
N THR A 96 -10.21 14.81 21.97
CA THR A 96 -10.05 13.87 23.09
C THR A 96 -9.26 12.63 22.67
N ALA A 97 -9.58 12.00 21.53
CA ALA A 97 -8.86 10.82 21.03
C ALA A 97 -7.35 11.10 20.78
N VAL A 98 -7.01 12.30 20.32
CA VAL A 98 -5.60 12.70 20.11
C VAL A 98 -4.84 12.87 21.44
N ARG A 99 -5.50 13.35 22.50
CA ARG A 99 -4.89 13.48 23.84
C ARG A 99 -4.70 12.11 24.50
N GLU A 100 -5.68 11.23 24.37
CA GLU A 100 -5.64 9.89 24.95
C GLU A 100 -4.53 9.04 24.32
N THR A 101 -4.43 9.02 22.98
CA THR A 101 -3.35 8.30 22.27
C THR A 101 -1.96 8.88 22.56
N ALA A 102 -1.85 10.19 22.80
CA ALA A 102 -0.59 10.80 23.22
C ALA A 102 -0.14 10.32 24.62
N SER A 103 -1.08 10.21 25.56
CA SER A 103 -0.78 9.68 26.90
C SER A 103 -0.35 8.21 26.86
N LEU A 104 -0.95 7.39 25.98
CA LEU A 104 -0.57 6.00 25.81
C LEU A 104 0.84 5.85 25.25
N GLU A 105 1.18 6.63 24.22
CA GLU A 105 2.52 6.60 23.63
C GLU A 105 3.59 6.96 24.67
N SER A 106 3.38 8.02 25.45
CA SER A 106 4.33 8.39 26.51
C SER A 106 4.50 7.28 27.56
N GLY A 107 3.42 6.61 27.95
CA GLY A 107 3.49 5.49 28.89
C GLY A 107 4.14 4.22 28.31
N LEU A 108 4.00 3.98 27.01
CA LEU A 108 4.67 2.87 26.33
C LEU A 108 6.17 3.16 26.13
N LEU A 109 6.53 4.41 25.82
CA LEU A 109 7.93 4.80 25.70
C LEU A 109 8.69 4.63 27.02
N SER A 110 8.07 4.94 28.17
CA SER A 110 8.72 4.72 29.47
C SER A 110 9.04 3.25 29.74
N ILE A 111 8.24 2.30 29.25
CA ILE A 111 8.50 0.86 29.40
C ILE A 111 9.74 0.42 28.61
N ILE A 112 9.99 1.08 27.48
CA ILE A 112 11.13 0.77 26.61
C ILE A 112 12.42 1.35 27.19
N ASP A 113 12.36 2.57 27.72
CA ASP A 113 13.50 3.22 28.36
C ASP A 113 13.96 2.45 29.62
N ASP A 114 13.02 1.96 30.42
CA ASP A 114 13.30 1.17 31.63
C ASP A 114 13.97 -0.19 31.33
N ASN A 115 13.78 -0.75 30.13
CA ASN A 115 14.32 -2.06 29.73
C ASN A 115 15.69 -2.02 29.06
N GLN A 116 16.45 -0.93 29.19
CA GLN A 116 17.71 -0.71 28.47
C GLN A 116 17.53 -0.86 26.96
N SER A 117 16.93 0.14 26.29
CA SER A 117 16.99 0.35 24.82
C SER A 117 17.26 -0.94 24.01
N ILE A 118 16.35 -1.92 24.10
CA ILE A 118 16.53 -3.16 23.34
C ILE A 118 16.42 -2.75 21.88
N ALA A 119 17.54 -2.82 21.17
CA ALA A 119 17.68 -2.25 19.84
C ALA A 119 16.57 -2.73 18.90
N GLY A 120 15.70 -1.80 18.48
CA GLY A 120 14.71 -2.03 17.43
C GLY A 120 13.24 -2.10 17.85
N ILE A 121 12.90 -2.00 19.15
CA ILE A 121 11.50 -1.80 19.56
C ILE A 121 11.09 -0.36 19.23
N THR A 122 9.95 -0.17 18.55
CA THR A 122 9.44 1.16 18.21
C THR A 122 8.02 1.35 18.68
N VAL A 123 7.67 2.59 19.03
CA VAL A 123 6.29 3.01 19.34
C VAL A 123 5.91 4.07 18.34
N GLU A 124 4.78 3.89 17.68
CA GLU A 124 4.24 4.83 16.71
C GLU A 124 2.78 5.11 17.02
N ARG A 125 2.41 6.38 17.08
CA ARG A 125 1.00 6.79 17.13
C ARG A 125 0.39 6.76 15.74
N ARG A 126 -0.71 6.03 15.55
CA ARG A 126 -1.47 5.95 14.30
C ARG A 126 -2.93 6.34 14.52
N LEU A 127 -3.25 7.62 14.27
CA LEU A 127 -4.61 8.18 14.42
C LEU A 127 -5.20 7.93 15.82
N GLN A 128 -6.07 6.92 15.95
CA GLN A 128 -6.77 6.54 17.18
C GLN A 128 -6.09 5.38 17.93
N ASN A 129 -5.01 4.83 17.36
CA ASN A 129 -4.29 3.69 17.91
C ASN A 129 -2.85 4.06 18.23
N VAL A 130 -2.26 3.34 19.18
CA VAL A 130 -0.80 3.33 19.39
C VAL A 130 -0.27 1.96 19.02
N VAL A 131 0.78 1.92 18.21
CA VAL A 131 1.37 0.68 17.69
C VAL A 131 2.75 0.49 18.31
N LEU A 132 2.88 -0.58 19.07
CA LEU A 132 4.15 -1.06 19.60
C LEU A 132 4.67 -2.18 18.70
N THR A 133 5.85 -1.99 18.12
CA THR A 133 6.44 -2.92 17.16
C THR A 133 7.62 -3.66 17.78
N PHE A 134 7.57 -4.98 17.72
CA PHE A 134 8.64 -5.86 18.16
C PHE A 134 9.27 -6.60 16.97
N PRO A 135 10.56 -6.38 16.68
CA PRO A 135 11.30 -7.23 15.77
C PRO A 135 11.27 -8.70 16.19
N GLU A 136 11.14 -9.61 15.22
CA GLU A 136 11.13 -11.07 15.44
C GLU A 136 12.28 -11.51 16.35
N GLN A 137 13.49 -11.09 16.04
CA GLN A 137 14.74 -11.50 16.70
C GLN A 137 14.79 -11.25 18.22
N ILE A 138 13.95 -10.34 18.74
CA ILE A 138 13.81 -10.06 20.18
C ILE A 138 12.90 -11.11 20.85
N ILE A 139 11.82 -11.51 20.18
CA ILE A 139 10.73 -12.30 20.77
C ILE A 139 10.81 -13.79 20.39
N PHE A 140 11.32 -14.10 19.19
CA PHE A 140 11.31 -15.42 18.59
C PHE A 140 12.66 -15.75 17.98
N ASP A 141 12.94 -17.04 17.85
CA ASP A 141 14.00 -17.52 16.97
C ASP A 141 13.51 -17.64 15.52
N SER A 142 14.45 -17.61 14.57
CA SER A 142 14.15 -17.61 13.14
C SER A 142 13.28 -18.80 12.74
N GLY A 143 12.16 -18.53 12.06
CA GLY A 143 11.21 -19.54 11.59
C GLY A 143 10.42 -20.26 12.71
N GLN A 144 10.53 -19.82 13.96
CA GLN A 144 9.79 -20.37 15.10
C GLN A 144 8.75 -19.39 15.63
N ALA A 145 7.74 -19.90 16.33
CA ALA A 145 6.74 -19.10 17.05
C ALA A 145 6.81 -19.29 18.57
N GLU A 146 7.80 -20.05 19.06
CA GLU A 146 8.03 -20.18 20.49
C GLU A 146 8.69 -18.91 21.05
N LEU A 147 8.15 -18.40 22.14
CA LEU A 147 8.64 -17.19 22.79
C LEU A 147 9.96 -17.46 23.48
N LYS A 148 10.95 -16.59 23.24
CA LYS A 148 12.23 -16.65 23.93
C LYS A 148 12.05 -16.31 25.40
N TYR A 149 12.81 -16.96 26.28
CA TYR A 149 12.82 -16.63 27.71
C TYR A 149 13.22 -15.18 27.97
N SER A 150 14.13 -14.63 27.14
CA SER A 150 14.55 -13.23 27.19
C SER A 150 13.43 -12.23 26.90
N ALA A 151 12.33 -12.64 26.25
CA ALA A 151 11.20 -11.79 25.94
C ALA A 151 10.17 -11.70 27.08
N GLN A 152 10.23 -12.62 28.07
CA GLN A 152 9.27 -12.68 29.17
C GLN A 152 9.23 -11.40 30.03
N PRO A 153 10.37 -10.79 30.43
CA PRO A 153 10.34 -9.54 31.21
C PRO A 153 9.68 -8.39 30.46
N LEU A 154 9.93 -8.29 29.15
CA LEU A 154 9.34 -7.27 28.28
C LEU A 154 7.83 -7.45 28.17
N LEU A 155 7.35 -8.68 27.89
CA LEU A 155 5.93 -8.99 27.83
C LEU A 155 5.21 -8.77 29.17
N SER A 156 5.90 -9.03 30.29
CA SER A 156 5.39 -8.74 31.63
C SER A 156 5.13 -7.25 31.84
N GLN A 157 6.05 -6.38 31.41
CA GLN A 157 5.84 -4.94 31.53
C GLN A 157 4.73 -4.41 30.62
N VAL A 158 4.62 -4.95 29.40
CA VAL A 158 3.48 -4.66 28.51
C VAL A 158 2.17 -5.09 29.17
N ALA A 159 2.13 -6.26 29.81
CA ALA A 159 0.95 -6.71 30.55
C ALA A 159 0.62 -5.78 31.72
N LEU A 160 1.61 -5.35 32.51
CA LEU A 160 1.40 -4.38 33.59
C LEU A 160 0.85 -3.04 33.08
N PHE A 161 1.29 -2.59 31.90
CA PHE A 161 0.73 -1.40 31.28
C PHE A 161 -0.73 -1.57 30.88
N ILE A 162 -1.07 -2.67 30.23
CA ILE A 162 -2.47 -2.97 29.86
C ILE A 162 -3.35 -3.05 31.12
N GLN A 163 -2.87 -3.67 32.20
CA GLN A 163 -3.61 -3.78 33.46
C GLN A 163 -3.89 -2.41 34.11
N LYS A 164 -3.00 -1.43 33.96
CA LYS A 164 -3.22 -0.06 34.45
C LYS A 164 -4.30 0.69 33.65
N HIS A 165 -4.66 0.20 32.47
CA HIS A 165 -5.61 0.83 31.55
C HIS A 165 -6.70 -0.18 31.11
N PRO A 166 -7.69 -0.49 31.97
CA PRO A 166 -8.67 -1.55 31.73
C PRO A 166 -9.57 -1.34 30.50
N ASN A 167 -9.67 -0.10 30.02
CA ASN A 167 -10.45 0.26 28.83
C ASN A 167 -9.67 0.06 27.52
N LEU A 168 -8.48 -0.53 27.55
CA LEU A 168 -7.71 -0.83 26.35
C LEU A 168 -8.10 -2.18 25.74
N SER A 169 -8.28 -2.16 24.43
CA SER A 169 -8.25 -3.33 23.55
C SER A 169 -6.89 -3.42 22.89
N VAL A 170 -6.39 -4.64 22.73
CA VAL A 170 -5.09 -4.95 22.15
C VAL A 170 -5.28 -5.89 20.96
N GLU A 171 -4.92 -5.42 19.77
CA GLU A 171 -4.85 -6.24 18.57
C GLU A 171 -3.38 -6.61 18.27
N ILE A 172 -3.08 -7.90 18.27
CA ILE A 172 -1.74 -8.44 18.05
C ILE A 172 -1.65 -8.91 16.60
N GLN A 173 -0.69 -8.37 15.85
CA GLN A 173 -0.53 -8.63 14.43
C GLN A 173 0.83 -9.26 14.14
N GLY A 174 0.83 -10.43 13.51
CA GLY A 174 2.05 -11.11 13.07
C GLY A 174 2.38 -10.80 11.61
N HIS A 175 3.66 -10.50 11.34
CA HIS A 175 4.18 -10.22 10.01
C HIS A 175 5.47 -11.00 9.73
N THR A 176 5.66 -11.37 8.46
CA THR A 176 6.88 -12.03 7.96
C THR A 176 7.50 -11.21 6.83
N ASP A 177 8.70 -11.61 6.40
CA ASP A 177 9.23 -11.17 5.11
C ASP A 177 8.66 -12.03 3.98
N ASN A 178 9.14 -11.80 2.76
CA ASN A 178 8.73 -12.53 1.57
C ASN A 178 9.54 -13.81 1.31
N ARG A 179 10.39 -14.25 2.25
CA ARG A 179 11.11 -15.51 2.06
C ARG A 179 10.15 -16.64 2.41
N PRO A 180 9.86 -17.55 1.46
CA PRO A 180 8.90 -18.61 1.73
C PRO A 180 9.45 -19.53 2.82
N ILE A 181 8.64 -19.78 3.85
CA ILE A 181 8.88 -20.86 4.81
C ILE A 181 8.03 -22.06 4.42
N SER A 182 8.64 -23.24 4.46
CA SER A 182 7.94 -24.51 4.32
C SER A 182 8.60 -25.50 5.27
N SER A 183 8.07 -25.57 6.48
CA SER A 183 8.51 -26.50 7.52
C SER A 183 7.39 -27.48 7.85
N LYS A 184 7.71 -28.58 8.54
CA LYS A 184 6.69 -29.55 8.97
C LYS A 184 5.60 -28.92 9.85
N ARG A 185 5.95 -27.88 10.61
CA ARG A 185 5.03 -27.18 11.52
C ARG A 185 4.30 -26.03 10.84
N TYR A 186 4.98 -25.26 10.00
CA TYR A 186 4.42 -24.10 9.31
C TYR A 186 4.55 -24.30 7.80
N PRO A 187 3.44 -24.60 7.10
CA PRO A 187 3.46 -24.82 5.65
C PRO A 187 3.61 -23.52 4.86
N SER A 188 3.25 -22.36 5.43
CA SER A 188 3.50 -21.06 4.83
C SER A 188 3.78 -19.97 5.87
N ASN A 189 4.17 -18.79 5.37
CA ASN A 189 4.35 -17.58 6.18
C ASN A 189 3.05 -17.11 6.85
N TRP A 190 1.91 -17.44 6.26
CA TRP A 190 0.61 -17.08 6.82
C TRP A 190 0.37 -17.77 8.17
N GLU A 191 0.56 -19.09 8.24
CA GLU A 191 0.43 -19.86 9.48
C GLU A 191 1.47 -19.45 10.52
N LEU A 192 2.73 -19.23 10.10
CA LEU A 192 3.79 -18.77 11.01
C LEU A 192 3.42 -17.43 11.66
N SER A 193 2.92 -16.48 10.86
CA SER A 193 2.55 -15.16 11.35
C SER A 193 1.37 -15.21 12.33
N ALA A 194 0.35 -16.03 12.03
CA ALA A 194 -0.82 -16.21 12.88
C ALA A 194 -0.45 -16.90 14.20
N ASP A 195 0.40 -17.92 14.15
CA ASP A 195 0.85 -18.62 15.36
C ASP A 195 1.72 -17.70 16.25
N ARG A 196 2.61 -16.88 15.67
CA ARG A 196 3.37 -15.88 16.44
C ARG A 196 2.47 -14.90 17.20
N ALA A 197 1.46 -14.36 16.53
CA ALA A 197 0.50 -13.48 17.17
C ALA A 197 -0.26 -14.21 18.30
N THR A 198 -0.64 -15.46 18.07
CA THR A 198 -1.33 -16.32 19.04
C THR A 198 -0.46 -16.61 20.27
N GLN A 199 0.84 -16.84 20.09
CA GLN A 199 1.76 -17.16 21.17
C GLN A 199 2.00 -15.94 22.08
N VAL A 200 2.11 -14.74 21.50
CA VAL A 200 2.15 -13.48 22.28
C VAL A 200 0.84 -13.26 23.04
N ALA A 201 -0.31 -13.49 22.40
CA ALA A 201 -1.61 -13.38 23.05
C ALA A 201 -1.73 -14.32 24.26
N LYS A 202 -1.35 -15.59 24.09
CA LYS A 202 -1.35 -16.57 25.18
C LYS A 202 -0.46 -16.14 26.34
N ALA A 203 0.72 -15.59 26.07
CA ALA A 203 1.60 -15.08 27.12
C ALA A 203 0.97 -13.91 27.88
N LEU A 204 0.36 -12.94 27.19
CA LEU A 204 -0.33 -11.83 27.84
C LEU A 204 -1.54 -12.31 28.67
N ILE A 205 -2.31 -13.29 28.17
CA ILE A 205 -3.41 -13.89 28.92
C ILE A 205 -2.90 -14.59 30.19
N GLN A 206 -1.79 -15.34 30.10
CA GLN A 206 -1.15 -15.97 31.26
C GLN A 206 -0.66 -14.96 32.30
N LEU A 207 -0.31 -13.76 31.86
CA LEU A 207 0.07 -12.63 32.72
C LEU A 207 -1.14 -11.86 33.30
N GLY A 208 -2.38 -12.33 33.05
CA GLY A 208 -3.60 -11.81 33.67
C GLY A 208 -4.39 -10.83 32.81
N ILE A 209 -4.07 -10.66 31.53
CA ILE A 209 -4.88 -9.83 30.63
C ILE A 209 -6.18 -10.54 30.27
N ASN A 210 -7.31 -9.82 30.35
CA ASN A 210 -8.60 -10.35 29.98
C ASN A 210 -8.61 -10.78 28.49
N PRO A 211 -8.90 -12.06 28.16
CA PRO A 211 -8.96 -12.52 26.79
C PRO A 211 -9.96 -11.74 25.91
N ALA A 212 -11.02 -11.17 26.50
CA ALA A 212 -12.00 -10.36 25.78
C ALA A 212 -11.40 -9.06 25.19
N ASN A 213 -10.30 -8.58 25.76
CA ASN A 213 -9.61 -7.37 25.31
C ASN A 213 -8.49 -7.68 24.31
N ILE A 214 -8.27 -8.95 23.95
CA ILE A 214 -7.19 -9.36 23.04
C ILE A 214 -7.77 -9.93 21.76
N SER A 215 -7.24 -9.49 20.63
CA SER A 215 -7.46 -10.12 19.32
C SER A 215 -6.13 -10.39 18.63
N THR A 216 -6.10 -11.38 17.73
CA THR A 216 -4.89 -11.77 17.00
C THR A 216 -5.16 -11.85 15.51
N LYS A 217 -4.23 -11.36 14.68
CA LYS A 217 -4.27 -11.48 13.22
C LYS A 217 -2.89 -11.87 12.68
N GLY A 218 -2.87 -12.79 11.71
CA GLY A 218 -1.69 -13.12 10.92
C GLY A 218 -1.80 -12.51 9.53
N PHE A 219 -0.84 -11.66 9.15
CA PHE A 219 -0.80 -11.04 7.83
C PHE A 219 0.22 -11.67 6.88
N GLY A 220 1.10 -12.54 7.38
CA GLY A 220 2.22 -13.09 6.61
C GLY A 220 3.07 -11.97 5.98
N GLU A 221 3.37 -12.14 4.70
CA GLU A 221 4.20 -11.23 3.91
C GLU A 221 3.42 -10.06 3.28
N TYR A 222 2.08 -10.06 3.39
CA TYR A 222 1.19 -9.18 2.60
C TYR A 222 1.01 -7.76 3.16
N ARG A 223 1.66 -7.43 4.28
CA ARG A 223 1.71 -6.08 4.86
C ARG A 223 3.15 -5.67 5.22
N PRO A 224 4.04 -5.50 4.22
CA PRO A 224 5.41 -5.08 4.46
C PRO A 224 5.48 -3.58 4.85
N LEU A 225 6.33 -3.23 5.81
CA LEU A 225 6.65 -1.82 6.11
C LEU A 225 7.81 -1.30 5.26
N HIS A 226 8.71 -2.20 4.85
CA HIS A 226 9.90 -1.88 4.08
C HIS A 226 10.02 -2.78 2.85
N SER A 227 10.85 -2.37 1.89
CA SER A 227 11.17 -3.19 0.73
C SER A 227 11.71 -4.55 1.16
N ASN A 228 11.21 -5.61 0.55
CA ASN A 228 11.69 -6.98 0.75
C ASN A 228 12.93 -7.30 -0.11
N GLU A 229 13.44 -6.33 -0.90
CA GLU A 229 14.58 -6.55 -1.81
C GLU A 229 15.90 -6.71 -1.04
N ASN A 230 16.07 -5.99 0.08
CA ASN A 230 17.29 -6.02 0.89
C ASN A 230 17.09 -6.72 2.25
N ASP A 231 18.18 -7.23 2.83
CA ASP A 231 18.12 -7.95 4.11
C ASP A 231 17.66 -7.06 5.27
N ALA A 232 18.06 -5.78 5.25
CA ALA A 232 17.67 -4.81 6.27
C ALA A 232 16.15 -4.59 6.30
N GLY A 233 15.50 -4.48 5.14
CA GLY A 233 14.05 -4.33 5.02
C GLY A 233 13.31 -5.60 5.41
N ARG A 234 13.81 -6.78 4.99
CA ARG A 234 13.28 -8.08 5.44
C ARG A 234 13.31 -8.23 6.97
N LEU A 235 14.43 -7.86 7.60
CA LEU A 235 14.57 -7.87 9.06
C LEU A 235 13.51 -7.00 9.76
N LYS A 236 13.20 -5.83 9.19
CA LYS A 236 12.14 -4.96 9.73
C LYS A 236 10.74 -5.49 9.44
N ASN A 237 10.54 -6.22 8.34
CA ASN A 237 9.24 -6.80 8.02
C ASN A 237 8.87 -7.98 8.94
N ARG A 238 9.85 -8.77 9.38
CA ARG A 238 9.66 -9.84 10.38
C ARG A 238 9.48 -9.25 11.77
N ARG A 239 8.22 -9.03 12.16
CA ARG A 239 7.85 -8.33 13.40
C ARG A 239 6.48 -8.77 13.92
N VAL A 240 6.20 -8.44 15.17
CA VAL A 240 4.86 -8.46 15.76
C VAL A 240 4.49 -7.05 16.18
N GLU A 241 3.31 -6.58 15.77
CA GLU A 241 2.76 -5.29 16.19
C GLU A 241 1.67 -5.50 17.23
N LEU A 242 1.67 -4.72 18.29
CA LEU A 242 0.57 -4.61 19.26
C LEU A 242 -0.09 -3.25 19.04
N GLN A 243 -1.33 -3.26 18.57
CA GLN A 243 -2.13 -2.06 18.40
C GLN A 243 -3.05 -1.88 19.59
N PHE A 244 -2.88 -0.78 20.30
CA PHE A 244 -3.70 -0.39 21.45
C PHE A 244 -4.75 0.62 20.99
N SER A 245 -6.01 0.33 21.31
CA SER A 245 -7.14 1.23 21.06
C SER A 245 -8.06 1.26 22.28
N PHE A 246 -8.77 2.37 22.49
CA PHE A 246 -9.76 2.44 23.56
C PHE A 246 -11.05 1.71 23.16
N ILE A 247 -11.57 0.89 24.07
CA ILE A 247 -12.89 0.28 23.96
C ILE A 247 -13.88 1.42 24.21
N THR A 248 -14.60 1.83 23.18
CA THR A 248 -15.73 2.75 23.36
C THR A 248 -16.88 1.97 23.99
N PRO A 249 -17.42 2.40 25.15
CA PRO A 249 -18.51 1.71 25.83
C PRO A 249 -19.83 1.76 25.06
#